data_AF-A0A0P1BFZ6-F1
#
_entry.id   AF-A0A0P1BFZ6-F1
#
_cell.length_a   1.000
_cell.length_b   1.000
_cell.length_c   1.000
_cell.angle_alpha   90.00
_cell.angle_beta   90.00
_cell.angle_gamma   90.00
#
_symmetry.space_group_name_H-M   'P 1'
#
loop_
_entity.id
_entity.type
_entity.pdbx_description
1 polymer ?
#
loop_
_entity_poly.entity_id
_entity_poly.type
_entity_poly.pdbx_seq_one_letter_code
_entity_poly.pdbx_strand_id
1 'polypeptide(L)'
;MGKSDADVVCEFNEYVNMTVAELQKWLSSSESQESGWGDAGQGESVGHESGRKIVDILKRNPKKQQDKYTQEDLQHMRKVAAYCKRHLAQEGPLKDRKSEDELKQTKSYKSLANWGHDMLKA
;
A
#
# COMPACT_ATOMS: atom_id res chain seq x y z
N MET A 1 -20.84 0.59 14.42
CA MET A 1 -20.44 1.81 13.69
C MET A 1 -19.10 1.55 13.03
N GLY A 2 -19.00 1.78 11.71
CA GLY A 2 -17.70 1.75 11.03
C GLY A 2 -16.85 2.96 11.43
N LYS A 3 -15.53 2.91 11.16
CA LYS A 3 -14.60 4.03 11.36
C LYS A 3 -15.09 5.29 10.65
N SER A 4 -14.85 6.46 11.26
CA SER A 4 -15.12 7.75 10.62
C SER A 4 -14.16 7.98 9.44
N ASP A 5 -14.52 8.90 8.56
CA ASP A 5 -13.65 9.24 7.41
C ASP A 5 -12.33 9.88 7.88
N ALA A 6 -12.37 10.65 8.97
CA ALA A 6 -11.17 11.20 9.59
C ALA A 6 -10.22 10.10 10.10
N ASP A 7 -10.75 9.06 10.75
CA ASP A 7 -9.96 7.91 11.21
C ASP A 7 -9.36 7.15 10.03
N VAL A 8 -10.13 6.97 8.95
CA VAL A 8 -9.65 6.29 7.74
C VAL A 8 -8.50 7.07 7.09
N VAL A 9 -8.62 8.40 6.98
CA VAL A 9 -7.55 9.24 6.43
C VAL A 9 -6.31 9.17 7.34
N CYS A 10 -6.49 9.15 8.65
CA CYS A 10 -5.39 9.03 9.60
C CYS A 10 -4.64 7.71 9.41
N GLU A 11 -5.35 6.57 9.46
CA GLU A 11 -4.75 5.24 9.29
C GLU A 11 -4.12 5.05 7.90
N PHE A 12 -4.76 5.57 6.85
CA PHE A 12 -4.19 5.54 5.50
C PHE A 12 -2.83 6.24 5.47
N ASN A 13 -2.73 7.43 6.07
CA ASN A 13 -1.49 8.20 6.10
C ASN A 13 -0.43 7.63 7.05
N GLU A 14 -0.83 6.82 8.03
CA GLU A 14 0.07 6.04 8.87
C GLU A 14 0.66 4.86 8.11
N TYR A 15 -0.16 4.12 7.36
CA TYR A 15 0.28 2.92 6.66
C TYR A 15 0.96 3.22 5.31
N VAL A 16 0.56 4.26 4.58
CA VAL A 16 1.21 4.63 3.31
C VAL A 16 2.44 5.50 3.61
N ASN A 17 3.59 4.86 3.72
CA ASN A 17 4.87 5.48 4.05
C ASN A 17 5.82 5.66 2.84
N MET A 18 5.41 5.22 1.66
CA MET A 18 6.12 5.48 0.41
C MET A 18 5.70 6.82 -0.21
N THR A 19 6.67 7.58 -0.69
CA THR A 19 6.38 8.79 -1.47
C THR A 19 5.82 8.43 -2.85
N VAL A 20 5.20 9.40 -3.52
CA VAL A 20 4.72 9.24 -4.91
C VAL A 20 5.83 8.72 -5.83
N ALA A 21 7.03 9.31 -5.74
CA ALA A 21 8.16 8.93 -6.59
C ALA A 21 8.63 7.49 -6.33
N GLU A 22 8.71 7.10 -5.06
CA GLU A 22 9.13 5.75 -4.67
C GLU A 22 8.11 4.70 -5.09
N LEU A 23 6.81 4.97 -4.85
CA LEU A 23 5.75 4.05 -5.23
C LEU A 23 5.65 3.93 -6.76
N GLN A 24 5.79 5.02 -7.51
CA GLN A 24 5.84 4.95 -8.98
C GLN A 24 7.03 4.13 -9.50
N LYS A 25 8.21 4.32 -8.90
CA LYS A 25 9.41 3.54 -9.25
C LYS A 25 9.20 2.07 -8.96
N TRP A 26 8.65 1.74 -7.78
CA TRP A 26 8.31 0.38 -7.40
C TRP A 26 7.31 -0.25 -8.37
N LEU A 27 6.21 0.44 -8.69
CA LEU A 27 5.16 -0.05 -9.60
C LEU A 27 5.65 -0.33 -11.02
N SER A 28 6.77 0.28 -11.41
CA SER A 28 7.39 0.05 -12.72
C SER A 28 8.29 -1.19 -12.75
N SER A 29 8.54 -1.85 -11.61
CA SER A 29 9.35 -3.07 -11.53
C SER A 29 8.55 -4.32 -11.91
N SER A 30 9.25 -5.33 -12.43
CA SER A 30 8.67 -6.66 -12.65
C SER A 30 8.20 -7.30 -11.34
N GLU A 31 8.92 -7.08 -10.24
CA GLU A 31 8.55 -7.64 -8.94
C GLU A 31 7.19 -7.13 -8.46
N SER A 32 6.90 -5.84 -8.70
CA SER A 32 5.60 -5.24 -8.42
C SER A 32 4.50 -5.83 -9.31
N GLN A 33 4.74 -5.92 -10.61
CA GLN A 33 3.75 -6.40 -11.60
C GLN A 33 3.37 -7.87 -11.38
N GLU A 34 4.31 -8.69 -10.93
CA GLU A 34 4.12 -10.11 -10.67
C GLU A 34 3.63 -10.42 -9.25
N SER A 35 3.58 -9.42 -8.36
CA SER A 35 3.20 -9.63 -6.96
C SER A 35 1.73 -9.31 -6.67
N GLY A 36 1.04 -10.30 -6.09
CA GLY A 36 -0.32 -10.14 -5.59
C GLY A 36 -1.23 -11.32 -5.93
N TRP A 37 -2.47 -11.22 -5.46
CA TRP A 37 -3.54 -12.17 -5.79
C TRP A 37 -4.25 -11.69 -7.06
N GLY A 38 -4.23 -12.53 -8.09
CA GLY A 38 -4.77 -12.33 -9.44
C GLY A 38 -4.34 -13.52 -10.30
N ASP A 39 -5.09 -13.85 -11.36
CA ASP A 39 -4.73 -14.95 -12.24
C ASP A 39 -3.36 -14.69 -12.85
N ALA A 40 -2.38 -15.56 -12.52
CA ALA A 40 -1.06 -15.53 -13.10
C ALA A 40 -1.19 -15.67 -14.63
N GLY A 41 -1.12 -14.54 -15.34
CA GLY A 41 -1.14 -14.48 -16.80
C GLY A 41 -2.37 -13.82 -17.45
N GLN A 42 -3.38 -13.33 -16.71
CA GLN A 42 -4.56 -12.69 -17.34
C GLN A 42 -4.96 -11.30 -16.82
N GLY A 43 -4.10 -10.64 -16.05
CA GLY A 43 -4.36 -9.26 -15.66
C GLY A 43 -3.44 -8.74 -14.59
N GLU A 44 -3.61 -7.46 -14.29
CA GLU A 44 -2.92 -6.78 -13.20
C GLU A 44 -3.43 -7.27 -11.83
N SER A 45 -2.53 -7.39 -10.85
CA SER A 45 -2.91 -7.74 -9.49
C SER A 45 -3.69 -6.62 -8.78
N VAL A 46 -4.60 -7.00 -7.87
CA VAL A 46 -5.38 -6.04 -7.08
C VAL A 46 -4.48 -5.08 -6.27
N GLY A 47 -3.33 -5.58 -5.82
CA GLY A 47 -2.35 -4.76 -5.11
C GLY A 47 -1.71 -3.73 -6.04
N HIS A 48 -1.29 -4.14 -7.23
CA HIS A 48 -0.67 -3.25 -8.20
C HIS A 48 -1.64 -2.14 -8.65
N GLU A 49 -2.91 -2.50 -8.91
CA GLU A 49 -3.95 -1.52 -9.23
C GLU A 49 -4.17 -0.53 -8.08
N SER A 50 -4.19 -1.05 -6.84
CA SER A 50 -4.30 -0.25 -5.62
C SER A 50 -3.16 0.77 -5.50
N GLY A 51 -1.92 0.35 -5.79
CA GLY A 51 -0.75 1.22 -5.79
C GLY A 51 -0.89 2.40 -6.74
N ARG A 52 -1.42 2.16 -7.96
CA ARG A 52 -1.66 3.27 -8.90
C ARG A 52 -2.72 4.25 -8.41
N LYS A 53 -3.79 3.75 -7.76
CA LYS A 53 -4.80 4.61 -7.14
C LYS A 53 -4.21 5.42 -5.99
N ILE A 54 -3.34 4.84 -5.18
CA ILE A 54 -2.62 5.56 -4.11
C ILE A 54 -1.79 6.69 -4.71
N VAL A 55 -1.04 6.42 -5.78
CA VAL A 55 -0.26 7.45 -6.50
C VAL A 55 -1.15 8.60 -6.97
N ASP A 56 -2.32 8.31 -7.56
CA ASP A 56 -3.26 9.32 -8.02
C ASP A 56 -3.81 10.18 -6.87
N ILE A 57 -4.25 9.54 -5.79
CA ILE A 57 -4.74 10.21 -4.57
C ILE A 57 -3.68 11.16 -4.00
N LEU A 58 -2.44 10.69 -3.86
CA LEU A 58 -1.34 11.47 -3.31
C LEU A 58 -0.93 12.63 -4.23
N LYS A 59 -1.02 12.47 -5.55
CA LYS A 59 -0.76 13.53 -6.53
C LYS A 59 -1.84 14.62 -6.51
N ARG A 60 -3.12 14.24 -6.41
CA ARG A 60 -4.24 15.19 -6.34
C ARG A 60 -4.28 15.96 -5.02
N ASN A 61 -3.86 15.32 -3.93
CA ASN A 61 -3.91 15.91 -2.58
C ASN A 61 -2.59 15.78 -1.81
N PRO A 62 -1.51 16.45 -2.25
CA PRO A 62 -0.18 16.33 -1.64
C PRO A 62 -0.12 16.89 -0.22
N LYS A 63 -1.05 17.81 0.12
CA LYS A 63 -1.19 18.41 1.46
C LYS A 63 -2.05 17.57 2.41
N LYS A 64 -2.57 16.42 1.97
CA LYS A 64 -3.37 15.47 2.77
C LYS A 64 -4.58 16.14 3.44
N GLN A 65 -5.25 17.04 2.72
CA GLN A 65 -6.40 17.80 3.25
C GLN A 65 -7.65 16.93 3.25
N GLN A 66 -8.25 16.70 4.42
CA GLN A 66 -9.37 15.74 4.59
C GLN A 66 -10.59 16.07 3.73
N ASP A 67 -10.89 17.35 3.53
CA ASP A 67 -12.01 17.88 2.76
C ASP A 67 -11.86 17.71 1.24
N LYS A 68 -10.67 17.33 0.75
CA LYS A 68 -10.37 17.17 -0.67
C LYS A 68 -10.45 15.73 -1.18
N TYR A 69 -10.80 14.79 -0.32
CA TYR A 69 -10.98 13.39 -0.72
C TYR A 69 -12.40 13.15 -1.21
N THR A 70 -12.51 12.43 -2.33
CA THR A 70 -13.81 11.94 -2.80
C THR A 70 -14.29 10.77 -1.95
N GLN A 71 -15.57 10.41 -2.06
CA GLN A 71 -16.09 9.22 -1.40
C GLN A 71 -15.41 7.93 -1.91
N GLU A 72 -15.01 7.90 -3.18
CA GLU A 72 -14.24 6.78 -3.75
C GLU A 72 -12.83 6.71 -3.17
N ASP A 73 -12.16 7.86 -2.99
CA ASP A 73 -10.86 7.94 -2.34
C ASP A 73 -10.95 7.37 -0.91
N LEU A 74 -11.96 7.80 -0.13
CA LEU A 74 -12.16 7.34 1.24
C LEU A 74 -12.46 5.83 1.33
N GLN A 75 -13.23 5.28 0.39
CA GLN A 75 -13.47 3.83 0.31
C GLN A 75 -12.18 3.07 0.00
N HIS A 76 -11.39 3.56 -0.95
CA HIS A 76 -10.11 2.94 -1.31
C HIS A 76 -9.11 3.04 -0.15
N MET A 77 -9.01 4.20 0.50
CA MET A 77 -8.18 4.41 1.69
C MET A 77 -8.52 3.43 2.81
N ARG A 78 -9.81 3.20 3.06
CA ARG A 78 -10.28 2.21 4.04
C ARG A 78 -9.80 0.81 3.70
N LYS A 79 -9.82 0.44 2.41
CA LYS A 79 -9.31 -0.86 1.92
C LYS A 79 -7.80 -0.97 2.14
N VAL A 80 -7.05 0.08 1.80
CA VAL A 80 -5.58 0.15 1.98
C VAL A 80 -5.21 0.00 3.45
N ALA A 81 -5.79 0.82 4.33
CA ALA A 81 -5.53 0.77 5.76
C ALA A 81 -5.85 -0.61 6.37
N ALA A 82 -7.00 -1.19 6.01
CA ALA A 82 -7.37 -2.53 6.48
C ALA A 82 -6.45 -3.63 5.95
N TYR A 83 -5.96 -3.50 4.71
CA TYR A 83 -5.02 -4.44 4.11
C TYR A 83 -3.67 -4.39 4.82
N CYS A 84 -3.06 -3.19 4.92
CA CYS A 84 -1.75 -2.99 5.54
C CYS A 84 -1.77 -3.41 7.01
N LYS A 85 -2.78 -2.99 7.78
CA LYS A 85 -2.94 -3.39 9.19
C LYS A 85 -2.92 -4.90 9.38
N ARG A 86 -3.71 -5.63 8.59
CA ARG A 86 -3.80 -7.09 8.71
C ARG A 86 -2.50 -7.77 8.29
N HIS A 87 -1.90 -7.34 7.19
CA HIS A 87 -0.66 -7.95 6.69
C HIS A 87 0.52 -7.66 7.63
N LEU A 88 0.63 -6.45 8.16
CA LEU A 88 1.68 -6.13 9.14
C LEU A 88 1.51 -6.91 10.44
N ALA A 89 0.27 -7.14 10.90
CA ALA A 89 0.04 -7.99 12.07
C ALA A 89 0.44 -9.46 11.84
N GLN A 90 0.29 -9.95 10.61
CA GLN A 90 0.63 -11.34 10.25
C GLN A 90 2.13 -11.52 9.94
N GLU A 91 2.71 -10.58 9.20
CA GLU A 91 4.02 -10.70 8.56
C GLU A 91 5.08 -9.78 9.17
N GLY A 92 4.69 -8.86 10.05
CA GLY A 92 5.59 -7.96 10.78
C GLY A 92 6.75 -8.67 11.49
N PRO A 93 6.54 -9.82 12.17
CA PRO A 93 7.62 -10.57 12.79
C PRO A 93 8.69 -11.11 11.81
N LEU A 94 8.46 -11.06 10.49
CA LEU A 94 9.50 -11.37 9.51
C LEU A 94 10.67 -10.39 9.57
N LYS A 95 10.40 -9.13 9.95
CA LYS A 95 11.43 -8.08 10.06
C LYS A 95 12.46 -8.40 11.16
N ASP A 96 12.06 -9.15 12.18
CA ASP A 96 12.94 -9.56 13.28
C ASP A 96 13.77 -10.82 12.94
N ARG A 97 13.38 -11.55 11.90
CA ARG A 97 13.92 -12.89 11.58
C ARG A 97 14.71 -12.95 10.28
N LYS A 98 14.61 -11.92 9.43
CA LYS A 98 15.19 -11.88 8.10
C LYS A 98 16.07 -10.65 7.95
N SER A 99 17.17 -10.79 7.24
CA SER A 99 17.93 -9.64 6.75
C SER A 99 17.07 -8.80 5.79
N GLU A 100 17.49 -7.55 5.54
CA GLU A 100 16.77 -6.66 4.62
C GLU A 100 16.62 -7.26 3.21
N ASP A 101 17.68 -7.92 2.72
CA ASP A 101 17.68 -8.51 1.38
C ASP A 101 16.76 -9.74 1.31
N GLU A 102 16.74 -10.57 2.35
CA GLU A 102 15.77 -11.67 2.45
C GLU A 102 14.34 -11.16 2.56
N LEU A 103 14.11 -10.06 3.27
CA LEU A 103 12.80 -9.45 3.43
C LEU A 103 12.27 -8.94 2.08
N LYS A 104 13.10 -8.23 1.29
CA LYS A 104 12.75 -7.74 -0.05
C LYS A 104 12.31 -8.85 -1.02
N GLN A 105 12.85 -10.05 -0.84
CA GLN A 105 12.49 -11.21 -1.67
C GLN A 105 11.16 -11.86 -1.26
N THR A 106 10.61 -11.54 -0.08
CA THR A 106 9.35 -12.13 0.38
C THR A 106 8.14 -11.62 -0.41
N LYS A 107 7.13 -12.49 -0.56
CA LYS A 107 5.83 -12.11 -1.10
C LYS A 107 5.18 -11.00 -0.27
N SER A 108 5.35 -11.05 1.05
CA SER A 108 4.77 -10.10 2.01
C SER A 108 5.31 -8.68 1.78
N TYR A 109 6.63 -8.52 1.64
CA TYR A 109 7.25 -7.23 1.31
C TYR A 109 6.77 -6.69 -0.03
N LYS A 110 6.85 -7.51 -1.09
CA LYS A 110 6.46 -7.11 -2.45
C LYS A 110 4.98 -6.68 -2.49
N SER A 111 4.13 -7.41 -1.78
CA SER A 111 2.71 -7.09 -1.69
C SER A 111 2.47 -5.80 -0.91
N LEU A 112 3.05 -5.63 0.28
CA LEU A 112 2.90 -4.39 1.06
C LEU A 112 3.38 -3.15 0.28
N ALA A 113 4.47 -3.28 -0.48
CA ALA A 113 4.97 -2.20 -1.34
C ALA A 113 3.97 -1.82 -2.44
N ASN A 114 3.26 -2.78 -3.04
CA ASN A 114 2.14 -2.48 -3.97
C ASN A 114 1.00 -1.70 -3.29
N TRP A 115 0.84 -1.84 -1.98
CA TRP A 115 -0.13 -1.10 -1.17
C TRP A 115 0.45 0.18 -0.55
N GLY A 116 1.63 0.64 -1.01
CA GLY A 116 2.25 1.89 -0.59
C GLY A 116 2.97 1.82 0.76
N HIS A 117 3.18 0.62 1.31
CA HIS A 117 3.89 0.40 2.56
C HIS A 117 5.22 -0.31 2.33
N ASP A 118 6.31 0.37 2.63
CA ASP A 118 7.65 -0.20 2.69
C ASP A 118 7.95 -0.66 4.13
N MET A 119 8.11 -1.98 4.33
CA MET A 119 8.39 -2.55 5.65
C MET A 119 9.75 -2.12 6.22
N LEU A 120 10.67 -1.65 5.39
CA LEU A 120 12.00 -1.20 5.82
C LEU A 120 11.99 0.28 6.24
N LYS A 121 10.94 1.02 5.91
CA LYS A 121 10.73 2.39 6.40
C LYS A 121 10.08 2.39 7.78
N ALA A 122 10.61 3.26 8.64
CA ALA A 122 10.05 3.57 9.95
C ALA A 122 8.99 4.66 9.84
#